data_AF-A0A1Y2ER75-F1
#
_entry.id   AF-A0A1Y2ER75-F1
#
_cell.length_a   1.000
_cell.length_b   1.000
_cell.length_c   1.000
_cell.angle_alpha   90.00
_cell.angle_beta   90.00
_cell.angle_gamma   90.00
#
_symmetry.space_group_name_H-M   'P 1'
#
loop_
_entity.id
_entity.type
_entity.pdbx_description
1 polymer ?
#
loop_
_entity_poly.entity_id
_entity_poly.type
_entity_poly.pdbx_seq_one_letter_code
_entity_poly.pdbx_strand_id
1 'polypeptide(L)'
;MKRIETEEILTEKQILVLELLQTNLLDRNNYKKSPLLVSLENSNFQIIKFLIEKGADIYYRVNGKNILEILREENSLTTKKLNFLLKNGFTLKKFKIERLSNFDFKYIKMCLENYVFDINFIKNLLNLYKNKNGISKRNFNHIINCEKNKVEIPRNLYLEYLDNKEYRKVEYLFKYYDTSKTTSFKDFILFYLNYFDRNFNKKPLYDFFNFIINNDNILPFSKEYAINENETIIKIKN
;
A
#
# COMPACT_ATOMS: atom_id res chain seq x y z
N MET A 1 3.65 50.24 17.33
CA MET A 1 2.29 49.68 17.19
C MET A 1 2.06 49.41 15.70
N LYS A 2 2.49 48.24 15.21
CA LYS A 2 2.40 47.88 13.78
C LYS A 2 1.10 47.09 13.56
N ARG A 3 0.27 47.60 12.66
CA ARG A 3 -0.94 46.94 12.17
C ARG A 3 -0.58 45.59 11.54
N ILE A 4 -1.32 44.58 11.98
CA ILE A 4 -1.41 43.26 11.37
C ILE A 4 -2.40 43.44 10.22
N GLU A 5 -1.91 43.52 8.99
CA GLU A 5 -2.74 43.49 7.79
C GLU A 5 -2.06 42.57 6.78
N THR A 6 -2.47 41.30 6.80
CA THR A 6 -2.66 40.44 5.62
C THR A 6 -3.47 39.22 6.07
N GLU A 7 -4.75 39.44 6.39
CA GLU A 7 -5.74 38.37 6.26
C GLU A 7 -5.98 38.17 4.76
N GLU A 8 -5.55 37.02 4.27
CA GLU A 8 -5.70 36.57 2.89
C GLU A 8 -7.21 36.44 2.60
N ILE A 9 -7.79 37.43 1.93
CA ILE A 9 -9.20 37.43 1.53
C ILE A 9 -9.41 36.24 0.58
N LEU A 10 -9.96 35.14 1.11
CA LEU A 10 -10.35 33.99 0.30
C LEU A 10 -11.40 34.45 -0.72
N THR A 11 -11.12 34.25 -2.01
CA THR A 11 -12.05 34.57 -3.10
C THR A 11 -13.39 33.84 -2.88
N GLU A 12 -14.52 34.42 -3.31
CA GLU A 12 -15.86 33.78 -3.20
C GLU A 12 -15.88 32.34 -3.77
N LYS A 13 -15.05 32.06 -4.79
CA LYS A 13 -14.85 30.70 -5.32
C LYS A 13 -14.22 29.74 -4.30
N GLN A 14 -13.27 30.21 -3.49
CA GLN A 14 -12.67 29.41 -2.43
C GLN A 14 -13.63 29.20 -1.25
N ILE A 15 -14.50 30.17 -0.95
CA ILE A 15 -15.57 30.02 0.06
C ILE A 15 -16.60 28.97 -0.41
N LEU A 16 -17.05 29.05 -1.67
CA LEU A 16 -17.94 28.06 -2.26
C LEU A 16 -17.30 26.66 -2.29
N VAL A 17 -15.99 26.57 -2.54
CA VAL A 17 -15.24 25.29 -2.44
C VAL A 17 -15.22 24.76 -1.01
N LEU A 18 -15.02 25.62 0.01
CA LEU A 18 -15.05 25.24 1.42
C LEU A 18 -16.44 24.75 1.88
N GLU A 19 -17.50 25.40 1.39
CA GLU A 19 -18.87 24.95 1.63
C GLU A 19 -19.13 23.59 0.93
N LEU A 20 -18.67 23.42 -0.32
CA LEU A 20 -18.80 22.16 -1.05
C LEU A 20 -17.98 21.01 -0.42
N LEU A 21 -16.81 21.32 0.15
CA LEU A 21 -15.89 20.36 0.79
C LEU A 21 -16.53 19.62 1.98
N GLN A 22 -17.52 20.23 2.65
CA GLN A 22 -18.24 19.64 3.78
C GLN A 22 -19.62 19.08 3.39
N THR A 23 -20.14 19.44 2.22
CA THR A 23 -21.44 18.97 1.76
C THR A 23 -21.37 17.55 1.22
N ASN A 24 -22.24 16.71 1.76
CA ASN A 24 -22.57 15.41 1.21
C ASN A 24 -23.49 15.64 0.01
N LEU A 25 -22.91 15.78 -1.18
CA LEU A 25 -23.69 15.85 -2.42
C LEU A 25 -24.49 14.56 -2.56
N LEU A 26 -25.72 14.61 -3.03
CA LEU A 26 -26.47 13.41 -3.41
C LEU A 26 -26.43 13.29 -4.93
N ASP A 27 -26.13 12.10 -5.45
CA ASP A 27 -26.31 11.82 -6.87
C ASP A 27 -27.79 11.57 -7.21
N ARG A 28 -28.07 11.29 -8.49
CA ARG A 28 -29.44 11.05 -8.98
C ARG A 28 -30.15 9.86 -8.33
N ASN A 29 -29.40 8.99 -7.67
CA ASN A 29 -29.90 7.82 -6.94
C ASN A 29 -29.85 8.02 -5.42
N ASN A 30 -29.69 9.27 -4.95
CA ASN A 30 -29.52 9.63 -3.54
C ASN A 30 -28.27 9.02 -2.88
N TYR A 31 -27.23 8.67 -3.64
CA TYR A 31 -25.95 8.30 -3.06
C TYR A 31 -25.16 9.54 -2.68
N LYS A 32 -24.71 9.55 -1.42
CA LYS A 32 -23.79 10.54 -0.90
C LYS A 32 -22.47 10.51 -1.68
N LYS A 33 -22.07 11.61 -2.30
CA LYS A 33 -20.78 11.84 -2.95
C LYS A 33 -20.04 12.97 -2.25
N SER A 34 -18.73 12.84 -2.16
CA SER A 34 -17.86 13.95 -1.76
C SER A 34 -17.20 14.56 -3.00
N PRO A 35 -16.86 15.86 -2.99
CA PRO A 35 -16.10 16.47 -4.09
C PRO A 35 -14.80 15.72 -4.41
N LEU A 36 -14.16 15.17 -3.36
CA LEU A 36 -12.95 14.36 -3.51
C LEU A 36 -13.25 13.06 -4.29
N LEU A 37 -14.36 12.37 -4.02
CA LEU A 37 -14.79 11.18 -4.79
C LEU A 37 -14.98 11.51 -6.27
N VAL A 38 -15.77 12.56 -6.54
CA VAL A 38 -16.11 12.98 -7.91
C VAL A 38 -14.85 13.37 -8.69
N SER A 39 -13.90 14.03 -8.04
CA SER A 39 -12.62 14.38 -8.67
C SER A 39 -11.76 13.14 -8.97
N LEU A 40 -11.84 12.09 -8.16
CA LEU A 40 -11.18 10.80 -8.42
C LEU A 40 -11.85 9.97 -9.50
N GLU A 41 -13.18 9.94 -9.56
CA GLU A 41 -13.92 9.32 -10.66
C GLU A 41 -13.44 9.89 -12.00
N ASN A 42 -13.38 11.22 -12.09
CA ASN A 42 -12.92 11.96 -13.26
C ASN A 42 -11.40 11.99 -13.45
N SER A 43 -10.62 11.37 -12.54
CA SER A 43 -9.15 11.38 -12.55
C SER A 43 -8.53 12.79 -12.65
N ASN A 44 -9.20 13.80 -12.11
CA ASN A 44 -8.75 15.18 -12.16
C ASN A 44 -7.79 15.46 -10.99
N PHE A 45 -6.53 15.02 -11.14
CA PHE A 45 -5.49 15.12 -10.12
C PHE A 45 -5.18 16.56 -9.67
N GLN A 46 -5.42 17.56 -10.51
CA GLN A 46 -5.27 18.97 -10.11
C GLN A 46 -6.34 19.35 -9.09
N ILE A 47 -7.60 19.00 -9.34
CA ILE A 47 -8.70 19.24 -8.39
C ILE A 47 -8.49 18.41 -7.12
N ILE A 48 -8.11 17.14 -7.23
CA ILE A 48 -7.85 16.29 -6.05
C ILE A 48 -6.80 16.95 -5.16
N LYS A 49 -5.69 17.41 -5.74
CA LYS A 49 -4.61 18.11 -5.00
C LYS A 49 -5.13 19.36 -4.32
N PHE A 50 -5.83 20.21 -5.06
CA PHE A 50 -6.40 21.45 -4.55
C PHE A 50 -7.37 21.20 -3.38
N LEU A 51 -8.24 20.19 -3.48
CA LEU A 51 -9.16 19.81 -2.41
C LEU A 51 -8.40 19.35 -1.15
N ILE A 52 -7.39 18.48 -1.30
CA ILE A 52 -6.56 18.02 -0.17
C ILE A 52 -5.83 19.20 0.50
N GLU A 53 -5.26 20.12 -0.29
CA GLU A 53 -4.59 21.33 0.21
C GLU A 53 -5.56 22.27 0.96
N LYS A 54 -6.83 22.28 0.57
CA LYS A 54 -7.90 23.03 1.26
C LYS A 54 -8.54 22.25 2.42
N GLY A 55 -7.99 21.10 2.81
CA GLY A 55 -8.41 20.36 3.99
C GLY A 55 -9.51 19.33 3.74
N ALA A 56 -9.74 18.90 2.49
CA ALA A 56 -10.61 17.76 2.21
C ALA A 56 -10.15 16.54 3.01
N ASP A 57 -11.08 15.92 3.75
CA ASP A 57 -10.78 14.70 4.49
C ASP A 57 -10.55 13.53 3.52
N ILE A 58 -9.29 13.16 3.28
CA ILE A 58 -8.92 12.04 2.41
C ILE A 58 -9.40 10.66 2.94
N TYR A 59 -9.84 10.61 4.21
CA TYR A 59 -10.37 9.41 4.86
C TYR A 59 -11.90 9.44 4.97
N TYR A 60 -12.59 10.35 4.28
CA TYR A 60 -14.04 10.45 4.33
C TYR A 60 -14.69 9.09 4.00
N ARG A 61 -15.88 8.87 4.57
CA ARG A 61 -16.69 7.69 4.30
C ARG A 61 -18.01 8.05 3.65
N VAL A 62 -18.35 7.28 2.62
CA VAL A 62 -19.67 7.30 1.97
C VAL A 62 -20.31 5.96 2.27
N ASN A 63 -21.50 5.97 2.88
CA ASN A 63 -22.25 4.75 3.20
C ASN A 63 -21.40 3.71 3.97
N GLY A 64 -20.57 4.18 4.90
CA GLY A 64 -19.67 3.34 5.69
C GLY A 64 -18.40 2.86 4.97
N LYS A 65 -18.27 3.11 3.65
CA LYS A 65 -17.14 2.71 2.82
C LYS A 65 -16.13 3.84 2.66
N ASN A 66 -14.85 3.50 2.66
CA ASN A 66 -13.78 4.44 2.35
C ASN A 66 -13.54 4.55 0.84
N ILE A 67 -12.72 5.53 0.46
CA ILE A 67 -12.44 5.87 -0.94
C ILE A 67 -11.89 4.70 -1.77
N LEU A 68 -11.04 3.84 -1.20
CA LEU A 68 -10.49 2.70 -1.93
C LEU A 68 -11.52 1.59 -2.12
N GLU A 69 -12.39 1.37 -1.15
CA GLU A 69 -13.50 0.40 -1.25
C GLU A 69 -14.48 0.83 -2.35
N ILE A 70 -14.82 2.12 -2.40
CA ILE A 70 -15.73 2.68 -3.42
C ILE A 70 -15.10 2.56 -4.81
N LEU A 71 -13.88 3.07 -5.00
CA LEU A 71 -13.19 3.00 -6.28
C LEU A 71 -13.02 1.56 -6.77
N ARG A 72 -12.82 0.59 -5.87
CA ARG A 72 -12.77 -0.82 -6.21
C ARG A 72 -14.13 -1.34 -6.69
N GLU A 73 -15.19 -1.12 -5.92
CA GLU A 73 -16.54 -1.60 -6.27
C GLU A 73 -17.07 -1.02 -7.58
N GLU A 74 -16.69 0.22 -7.87
CA GLU A 74 -17.00 0.89 -9.13
C GLU A 74 -16.07 0.48 -10.29
N ASN A 75 -15.11 -0.43 -10.05
CA ASN A 75 -14.04 -0.80 -10.98
C ASN A 75 -13.26 0.40 -11.54
N SER A 76 -13.19 1.49 -10.76
CA SER A 76 -12.57 2.76 -11.15
C SER A 76 -11.21 2.99 -10.48
N LEU A 77 -10.79 2.09 -9.59
CA LEU A 77 -9.46 2.08 -8.97
C LEU A 77 -8.40 1.73 -10.00
N THR A 78 -7.36 2.57 -10.09
CA THR A 78 -6.19 2.36 -10.95
C THR A 78 -4.91 2.58 -10.15
N THR A 79 -3.79 2.04 -10.64
CA THR A 79 -2.46 2.27 -10.03
C THR A 79 -2.13 3.75 -9.95
N LYS A 80 -2.52 4.54 -10.96
CA LYS A 80 -2.33 5.99 -10.97
C LYS A 80 -3.09 6.68 -9.84
N LYS A 81 -4.38 6.33 -9.63
CA LYS A 81 -5.18 6.89 -8.53
C LYS A 81 -4.66 6.47 -7.17
N LEU A 82 -4.32 5.19 -6.99
CA LEU A 82 -3.76 4.70 -5.73
C LEU A 82 -2.43 5.39 -5.40
N ASN A 83 -1.49 5.44 -6.35
CA ASN A 83 -0.21 6.15 -6.17
C ASN A 83 -0.41 7.62 -5.83
N PHE A 84 -1.36 8.27 -6.48
CA PHE A 84 -1.65 9.67 -6.18
C PHE A 84 -2.16 9.85 -4.75
N LEU A 85 -3.12 9.02 -4.30
CA LEU A 85 -3.64 9.08 -2.93
C LEU A 85 -2.52 8.84 -1.90
N LEU A 86 -1.71 7.79 -2.09
CA LEU A 86 -0.60 7.45 -1.20
C LEU A 86 0.43 8.59 -1.10
N LYS A 87 0.75 9.24 -2.22
CA LYS A 87 1.67 10.40 -2.23
C LYS A 87 1.11 11.64 -1.54
N ASN A 88 -0.21 11.80 -1.49
CA ASN A 88 -0.88 12.98 -0.92
C ASN A 88 -1.48 12.69 0.48
N GLY A 89 -0.82 11.82 1.26
CA GLY A 89 -1.12 11.66 2.68
C GLY A 89 -2.23 10.66 3.01
N PHE A 90 -2.76 9.93 2.02
CA PHE A 90 -3.56 8.74 2.30
C PHE A 90 -2.66 7.66 2.88
N THR A 91 -2.82 7.37 4.17
CA THR A 91 -2.04 6.35 4.86
C THR A 91 -2.90 5.11 5.06
N LEU A 92 -2.30 3.94 4.87
CA LEU A 92 -2.97 2.67 5.16
C LEU A 92 -3.00 2.37 6.67
N LYS A 93 -2.55 3.27 7.55
CA LYS A 93 -2.50 3.02 9.02
C LYS A 93 -3.90 2.81 9.58
N LYS A 94 -4.85 3.54 8.98
CA LYS A 94 -6.28 3.45 9.29
C LYS A 94 -6.99 2.36 8.48
N PHE A 95 -6.31 1.76 7.50
CA PHE A 95 -6.85 0.74 6.63
C PHE A 95 -6.37 -0.63 7.13
N LYS A 96 -7.24 -1.36 7.82
CA LYS A 96 -6.93 -2.75 8.19
C LYS A 96 -6.53 -3.51 6.93
N ILE A 97 -5.35 -4.12 6.91
CA ILE A 97 -4.85 -4.92 5.76
C ILE A 97 -5.81 -6.07 5.42
N GLU A 98 -6.62 -6.53 6.37
CA GLU A 98 -7.76 -7.43 6.15
C GLU A 98 -8.71 -6.95 5.04
N ARG A 99 -8.83 -5.62 4.83
CA ARG A 99 -9.63 -5.08 3.73
C ARG A 99 -8.91 -5.13 2.38
N LEU A 100 -7.59 -5.35 2.36
CA LEU A 100 -6.78 -5.52 1.15
C LEU A 100 -6.93 -6.91 0.53
N SER A 101 -7.41 -7.93 1.26
CA SER A 101 -7.63 -9.26 0.68
C SER A 101 -8.57 -9.25 -0.52
N ASN A 102 -9.47 -8.27 -0.57
CA ASN A 102 -10.44 -8.13 -1.65
C ASN A 102 -9.92 -7.28 -2.83
N PHE A 103 -8.63 -6.94 -2.85
CA PHE A 103 -8.01 -6.16 -3.92
C PHE A 103 -7.14 -7.05 -4.80
N ASP A 104 -7.01 -6.68 -6.08
CA ASP A 104 -5.97 -7.25 -6.94
C ASP A 104 -4.61 -7.17 -6.26
N PHE A 105 -3.82 -8.24 -6.39
CA PHE A 105 -2.49 -8.35 -5.79
C PHE A 105 -1.58 -7.15 -6.10
N LYS A 106 -1.71 -6.54 -7.30
CA LYS A 106 -0.95 -5.33 -7.67
C LYS A 106 -1.21 -4.16 -6.70
N TYR A 107 -2.43 -3.99 -6.19
CA TYR A 107 -2.76 -2.95 -5.23
C TYR A 107 -2.24 -3.31 -3.84
N ILE A 108 -2.34 -4.58 -3.44
CA ILE A 108 -1.74 -5.08 -2.19
C ILE A 108 -0.23 -4.81 -2.19
N LYS A 109 0.45 -5.11 -3.29
CA LYS A 109 1.89 -4.82 -3.50
C LYS A 109 2.21 -3.35 -3.26
N MET A 110 1.54 -2.45 -3.98
CA MET A 110 1.74 -1.00 -3.84
C MET A 110 1.48 -0.50 -2.41
N CYS A 111 0.46 -1.05 -1.78
CA CYS A 111 0.09 -0.75 -0.40
C CYS A 111 1.21 -1.13 0.58
N LEU A 112 1.71 -2.36 0.51
CA LEU A 112 2.80 -2.85 1.37
C LEU A 112 4.08 -2.02 1.18
N GLU A 113 4.45 -1.74 -0.06
CA GLU A 113 5.67 -0.98 -0.39
C GLU A 113 5.64 0.43 0.18
N ASN A 114 4.52 1.15 0.04
CA ASN A 114 4.41 2.54 0.51
C ASN A 114 4.17 2.66 2.01
N TYR A 115 3.58 1.64 2.61
CA TYR A 115 3.21 1.68 4.03
C TYR A 115 4.31 1.18 4.94
N VAL A 116 4.93 0.05 4.59
CA VAL A 116 5.97 -0.56 5.43
C VAL A 116 7.21 0.33 5.42
N PHE A 117 7.59 0.83 4.24
CA PHE A 117 8.77 1.64 4.05
C PHE A 117 8.37 3.02 3.54
N ASP A 118 7.69 3.75 4.42
CA ASP A 118 7.15 5.07 4.11
C ASP A 118 8.25 6.12 3.82
N ILE A 119 7.82 7.30 3.37
CA ILE A 119 8.73 8.41 3.04
C ILE A 119 9.63 8.82 4.23
N ASN A 120 9.16 8.67 5.47
CA ASN A 120 9.93 9.03 6.65
C ASN A 120 11.02 8.00 6.92
N PHE A 121 10.71 6.71 6.75
CA PHE A 121 11.70 5.65 6.82
C PHE A 121 12.81 5.85 5.77
N ILE A 122 12.44 6.13 4.52
CA ILE A 122 13.41 6.40 3.45
C ILE A 122 14.28 7.62 3.80
N LYS A 123 13.68 8.71 4.30
CA LYS A 123 14.44 9.89 4.77
C LYS A 123 15.42 9.55 5.89
N ASN A 124 15.02 8.69 6.84
CA ASN A 124 15.90 8.25 7.92
C ASN A 124 17.11 7.48 7.37
N LEU A 125 16.92 6.57 6.41
CA LEU A 125 18.03 5.88 5.74
C LEU A 125 18.96 6.84 5.00
N LEU A 126 18.39 7.81 4.27
CA LEU A 126 19.17 8.83 3.55
C LEU A 126 19.97 9.73 4.51
N ASN A 127 19.42 10.05 5.68
CA ASN A 127 20.14 10.80 6.72
C ASN A 127 21.32 10.01 7.29
N LEU A 128 21.16 8.70 7.54
CA LEU A 128 22.27 7.83 7.97
C LEU A 128 23.41 7.83 6.94
N TYR A 129 23.05 7.71 5.66
CA TYR A 129 24.02 7.78 4.55
C TYR A 129 24.72 9.14 4.49
N LYS A 130 23.94 10.24 4.49
CA LYS A 130 24.47 11.61 4.41
C LYS A 130 25.44 11.93 5.55
N ASN A 131 25.14 11.47 6.76
CA ASN A 131 25.95 11.74 7.94
C ASN A 131 27.16 10.78 8.09
N LYS A 132 27.34 9.81 7.17
CA LYS A 132 28.38 8.76 7.24
C LYS A 132 28.34 7.96 8.55
N ASN A 133 27.16 7.86 9.17
CA ASN A 133 26.96 7.08 10.38
C ASN A 133 26.83 5.60 10.00
N GLY A 134 27.96 4.89 9.97
CA GLY A 134 27.99 3.45 9.77
C GLY A 134 27.17 2.75 10.86
N ILE A 135 26.22 1.91 10.46
CA ILE A 135 25.45 1.07 11.38
C ILE A 135 25.82 -0.40 11.15
N SER A 136 25.83 -1.19 12.22
CA SER A 136 26.08 -2.62 12.11
C SER A 136 24.95 -3.30 11.33
N LYS A 137 25.25 -4.42 10.66
CA LYS A 137 24.24 -5.25 9.98
C LYS A 137 23.09 -5.64 10.92
N ARG A 138 23.43 -5.95 12.18
CA ARG A 138 22.43 -6.28 13.21
C ARG A 138 21.49 -5.12 13.50
N ASN A 139 22.02 -3.91 13.68
CA ASN A 139 21.19 -2.72 13.94
C ASN A 139 20.36 -2.34 12.72
N PHE A 140 20.92 -2.46 11.52
CA PHE A 140 20.17 -2.27 10.28
C PHE A 140 18.99 -3.25 10.18
N ASN A 141 19.24 -4.54 10.38
CA ASN A 141 18.19 -5.56 10.36
C ASN A 141 17.11 -5.31 11.43
N HIS A 142 17.51 -4.85 12.63
CA HIS A 142 16.56 -4.47 13.66
C HIS A 142 15.64 -3.33 13.20
N ILE A 143 16.20 -2.27 12.61
CA ILE A 143 15.43 -1.17 12.03
C ILE A 143 14.46 -1.68 10.96
N ILE A 144 14.93 -2.53 10.04
CA ILE A 144 14.08 -3.11 8.99
C ILE A 144 12.93 -3.94 9.58
N ASN A 145 13.20 -4.76 10.58
CA ASN A 145 12.16 -5.61 11.20
C ASN A 145 11.14 -4.79 11.99
N CYS A 146 11.56 -3.72 12.67
CA CYS A 146 10.65 -2.77 13.30
C CYS A 146 9.71 -2.10 12.29
N GLU A 147 10.20 -1.80 11.09
CA GLU A 147 9.41 -1.21 10.01
C GLU A 147 8.40 -2.23 9.43
N LYS A 148 8.84 -3.46 9.14
CA LYS A 148 7.94 -4.56 8.74
C LYS A 148 6.81 -4.77 9.75
N ASN A 149 7.12 -4.65 11.04
CA ASN A 149 6.16 -4.79 12.13
C ASN A 149 5.04 -3.74 12.20
N LYS A 150 5.09 -2.70 11.37
CA LYS A 150 3.98 -1.75 11.23
C LYS A 150 2.75 -2.38 10.56
N VAL A 151 2.93 -3.50 9.85
CA VAL A 151 1.91 -4.25 9.10
C VAL A 151 1.75 -5.63 9.69
N GLU A 152 0.50 -6.02 9.92
CA GLU A 152 0.15 -7.42 10.11
C GLU A 152 -0.58 -7.90 8.86
N ILE A 153 0.04 -8.82 8.12
CA ILE A 153 -0.58 -9.45 6.95
C ILE A 153 -1.46 -10.60 7.46
N PRO A 154 -2.77 -10.58 7.19
CA PRO A 154 -3.70 -11.61 7.66
C PRO A 154 -3.32 -13.01 7.17
N ARG A 155 -3.39 -14.00 8.07
CA ARG A 155 -3.08 -15.41 7.77
C ARG A 155 -3.90 -15.96 6.60
N ASN A 156 -5.18 -15.62 6.55
CA ASN A 156 -6.09 -16.07 5.49
C ASN A 156 -5.63 -15.65 4.09
N LEU A 157 -4.97 -14.49 3.94
CA LEU A 157 -4.44 -14.06 2.65
C LEU A 157 -3.29 -14.97 2.16
N TYR A 158 -2.42 -15.42 3.08
CA TYR A 158 -1.41 -16.42 2.73
C TYR A 158 -2.06 -17.75 2.34
N LEU A 159 -3.06 -18.21 3.10
CA LEU A 159 -3.78 -19.45 2.83
C LEU A 159 -4.47 -19.42 1.47
N GLU A 160 -5.17 -18.33 1.14
CA GLU A 160 -5.84 -18.16 -0.14
C GLU A 160 -4.87 -18.31 -1.32
N TYR A 161 -3.71 -17.66 -1.26
CA TYR A 161 -2.69 -17.77 -2.30
C TYR A 161 -2.01 -19.15 -2.33
N LEU A 162 -1.87 -19.81 -1.20
CA LEU A 162 -1.36 -21.18 -1.12
C LEU A 162 -2.35 -22.17 -1.76
N ASP A 163 -3.63 -22.09 -1.41
CA ASP A 163 -4.71 -22.93 -1.95
C ASP A 163 -4.82 -22.75 -3.48
N ASN A 164 -4.70 -21.52 -3.97
CA ASN A 164 -4.69 -21.18 -5.39
C ASN A 164 -3.34 -21.47 -6.09
N LYS A 165 -2.34 -21.99 -5.39
CA LYS A 165 -0.98 -22.28 -5.89
C LYS A 165 -0.24 -21.05 -6.45
N GLU A 166 -0.59 -19.86 -5.98
CA GLU A 166 0.01 -18.57 -6.35
C GLU A 166 1.26 -18.26 -5.52
N TYR A 167 2.23 -19.18 -5.52
CA TYR A 167 3.38 -19.16 -4.61
C TYR A 167 4.23 -17.88 -4.69
N ARG A 168 4.33 -17.24 -5.87
CA ARG A 168 5.04 -15.96 -6.01
C ARG A 168 4.39 -14.84 -5.19
N LYS A 169 3.07 -14.86 -5.02
CA LYS A 169 2.37 -13.89 -4.16
C LYS A 169 2.66 -14.19 -2.69
N VAL A 170 2.65 -15.47 -2.30
CA VAL A 170 3.03 -15.91 -0.94
C VAL A 170 4.46 -15.46 -0.63
N GLU A 171 5.40 -15.67 -1.54
CA GLU A 171 6.79 -15.21 -1.42
C GLU A 171 6.88 -13.71 -1.22
N TYR A 172 6.15 -12.95 -2.03
CA TYR A 172 6.14 -11.51 -1.92
C TYR A 172 5.59 -11.04 -0.57
N LEU A 173 4.47 -11.61 -0.09
CA LEU A 173 3.93 -11.29 1.24
C LEU A 173 4.90 -11.68 2.36
N PHE A 174 5.61 -12.80 2.20
CA PHE A 174 6.56 -13.29 3.20
C PHE A 174 7.76 -12.33 3.39
N LYS A 175 8.11 -11.52 2.37
CA LYS A 175 9.14 -10.46 2.51
C LYS A 175 8.80 -9.43 3.59
N TYR A 176 7.51 -9.24 3.86
CA TYR A 176 6.99 -8.32 4.86
C TYR A 176 6.56 -9.02 6.14
N TYR A 177 6.63 -10.35 6.18
CA TYR A 177 6.33 -11.14 7.37
C TYR A 177 7.41 -10.95 8.43
N ASP A 178 7.00 -10.75 9.68
CA ASP A 178 7.92 -10.74 10.80
C ASP A 178 8.07 -12.15 11.39
N THR A 179 9.27 -12.70 11.26
CA THR A 179 9.63 -14.00 11.85
C THR A 179 9.72 -13.96 13.37
N SER A 180 9.79 -12.78 14.00
CA SER A 180 9.98 -12.64 15.44
C SER A 180 8.71 -12.88 16.27
N LYS A 181 7.51 -12.73 15.67
CA LYS A 181 6.23 -12.83 16.39
C LYS A 181 5.67 -14.24 16.46
N THR A 182 5.90 -15.09 15.46
CA THR A 182 5.36 -16.46 15.44
C THR A 182 6.22 -17.40 14.60
N THR A 183 7.18 -18.08 15.24
CA THR A 183 7.83 -19.28 14.65
C THR A 183 6.78 -20.27 14.15
N SER A 184 5.70 -20.45 14.91
CA SER A 184 4.59 -21.35 14.60
C SER A 184 3.92 -21.11 13.23
N PHE A 185 3.85 -19.87 12.73
CA PHE A 185 3.25 -19.64 11.41
C PHE A 185 4.23 -19.87 10.26
N LYS A 186 5.51 -19.52 10.46
CA LYS A 186 6.57 -19.91 9.51
C LYS A 186 6.60 -21.44 9.37
N ASP A 187 6.57 -22.15 10.49
CA ASP A 187 6.55 -23.60 10.54
C ASP A 187 5.29 -24.17 9.87
N PHE A 188 4.14 -23.54 10.07
CA PHE A 188 2.90 -23.91 9.39
C PHE A 188 2.99 -23.74 7.87
N ILE A 189 3.51 -22.61 7.37
CA ILE A 189 3.69 -22.39 5.92
C ILE A 189 4.66 -23.44 5.36
N LEU A 190 5.78 -23.69 6.05
CA LEU A 190 6.76 -24.71 5.67
C LEU A 190 6.14 -26.11 5.63
N PHE A 191 5.35 -26.47 6.65
CA PHE A 191 4.61 -27.72 6.69
C PHE A 191 3.62 -27.84 5.52
N TYR A 192 2.81 -26.81 5.31
CA TYR A 192 1.80 -26.78 4.25
C TYR A 192 2.48 -27.00 2.88
N LEU A 193 3.54 -26.24 2.58
CA LEU A 193 4.27 -26.39 1.33
C LEU A 193 4.87 -27.80 1.18
N ASN A 194 5.48 -28.35 2.24
CA ASN A 194 6.13 -29.67 2.20
C ASN A 194 5.10 -30.79 2.00
N TYR A 195 3.92 -30.67 2.61
CA TYR A 195 2.79 -31.58 2.38
C TYR A 195 2.34 -31.55 0.90
N PHE A 196 2.17 -30.37 0.31
CA PHE A 196 1.72 -30.24 -1.08
C PHE A 196 2.77 -30.69 -2.09
N ASP A 197 4.03 -30.37 -1.85
CA ASP A 197 5.14 -30.77 -2.70
C ASP A 197 5.31 -32.29 -2.75
N ARG A 198 5.18 -32.97 -1.61
CA ARG A 198 5.24 -34.44 -1.55
C ARG A 198 4.05 -35.11 -2.22
N ASN A 199 2.87 -34.52 -2.13
CA ASN A 199 1.63 -35.17 -2.53
C ASN A 199 1.16 -34.84 -3.96
N PHE A 200 1.54 -33.68 -4.51
CA PHE A 200 0.93 -33.17 -5.75
C PHE A 200 1.90 -32.71 -6.85
N ASN A 201 3.20 -32.49 -6.57
CA ASN A 201 4.15 -32.00 -7.58
C ASN A 201 5.50 -32.76 -7.55
N LYS A 202 5.83 -33.51 -8.61
CA LYS A 202 7.16 -34.18 -8.76
C LYS A 202 8.34 -33.23 -9.00
N LYS A 203 8.10 -31.91 -9.10
CA LYS A 203 9.14 -30.86 -9.09
C LYS A 203 8.66 -29.72 -8.20
N PRO A 204 9.09 -29.70 -6.94
CA PRO A 204 8.67 -28.68 -6.02
C PRO A 204 9.75 -27.61 -5.82
N LEU A 205 9.41 -26.36 -6.13
CA LEU A 205 9.55 -25.20 -5.25
C LEU A 205 10.86 -24.95 -4.47
N TYR A 206 12.00 -25.55 -4.85
CA TYR A 206 13.28 -25.46 -4.13
C TYR A 206 13.73 -24.01 -3.88
N ASP A 207 13.47 -23.11 -4.83
CA ASP A 207 13.84 -21.70 -4.73
C ASP A 207 13.03 -20.95 -3.67
N PHE A 208 11.72 -21.24 -3.53
CA PHE A 208 10.89 -20.61 -2.50
C PHE A 208 11.20 -21.13 -1.10
N PHE A 209 11.47 -22.44 -0.98
CA PHE A 209 11.93 -23.03 0.28
C PHE A 209 13.28 -22.49 0.71
N ASN A 210 14.25 -22.43 -0.21
CA ASN A 210 15.54 -21.79 0.05
C ASN A 210 15.36 -20.33 0.40
N PHE A 211 14.42 -19.61 -0.23
CA PHE A 211 14.09 -18.25 0.17
C PHE A 211 13.59 -18.19 1.63
N ILE A 212 12.59 -18.98 2.03
CA ILE A 212 12.08 -18.93 3.42
C ILE A 212 13.16 -19.34 4.45
N ILE A 213 13.99 -20.32 4.11
CA ILE A 213 15.01 -20.87 5.01
C ILE A 213 16.22 -19.92 5.11
N ASN A 214 16.69 -19.36 3.99
CA ASN A 214 17.93 -18.60 3.95
C ASN A 214 17.75 -17.09 4.14
N ASN A 215 16.53 -16.55 4.05
CA ASN A 215 16.34 -15.14 3.78
C ASN A 215 15.80 -14.30 4.94
N ASP A 216 16.56 -14.27 6.04
CA ASP A 216 16.32 -13.33 7.14
C ASP A 216 16.64 -11.85 6.76
N ASN A 217 17.14 -11.55 5.55
CA ASN A 217 17.80 -10.26 5.29
C ASN A 217 17.56 -9.55 3.93
N ILE A 218 16.86 -10.13 2.94
CA ILE A 218 16.64 -9.41 1.67
C ILE A 218 15.48 -8.42 1.80
N LEU A 219 15.77 -7.14 1.53
CA LEU A 219 14.76 -6.09 1.44
C LEU A 219 13.77 -6.39 0.31
N PRO A 220 12.47 -6.06 0.47
CA PRO A 220 11.46 -6.38 -0.54
C PRO A 220 11.67 -5.71 -1.90
N PHE A 221 12.61 -4.77 -2.01
CA PHE A 221 12.94 -4.00 -3.21
C PHE A 221 14.20 -4.49 -3.94
N SER A 222 14.73 -5.68 -3.62
CA SER A 222 15.92 -6.20 -4.31
C SER A 222 15.70 -6.24 -5.83
N LYS A 223 16.71 -5.76 -6.57
CA LYS A 223 16.67 -5.51 -8.03
C LYS A 223 16.12 -6.66 -8.88
N GLU A 224 16.24 -7.91 -8.41
CA GLU A 224 15.78 -9.12 -9.11
C GLU A 224 14.29 -9.07 -9.50
N TYR A 225 13.46 -8.29 -8.80
CA TYR A 225 12.02 -8.20 -9.10
C TYR A 225 11.58 -6.86 -9.73
N ALA A 226 12.43 -5.84 -9.76
CA ALA A 226 12.16 -4.59 -10.46
C ALA A 226 12.26 -4.74 -12.00
N ILE A 227 12.89 -5.83 -12.47
CA ILE A 227 13.18 -6.05 -13.89
C ILE A 227 11.99 -6.67 -14.64
N ASN A 228 11.04 -7.32 -13.97
CA ASN A 228 9.96 -8.04 -14.65
C ASN A 228 8.74 -7.19 -15.05
N GLU A 229 8.62 -5.93 -14.60
CA GLU A 229 7.50 -5.06 -14.99
C GLU A 229 7.72 -4.35 -16.33
N ASN A 230 8.98 -4.20 -16.78
CA ASN A 230 9.27 -3.60 -18.09
C ASN A 230 9.14 -4.59 -19.26
N GLU A 231 9.25 -5.90 -19.01
CA GLU A 231 9.11 -6.91 -20.08
C GLU A 231 7.65 -7.18 -20.48
N THR A 232 6.68 -6.86 -19.62
CA THR A 232 5.25 -7.02 -19.95
C THR A 232 4.72 -5.88 -20.82
N ILE A 233 5.37 -4.71 -20.82
CA ILE A 233 4.97 -3.56 -21.64
C ILE A 233 5.49 -3.70 -23.09
N ILE A 234 6.59 -4.44 -23.30
CA ILE A 234 7.19 -4.60 -24.64
C ILE A 234 6.50 -5.71 -25.46
N LYS A 235 5.78 -6.65 -24.83
CA LYS A 235 5.11 -7.75 -25.54
C LYS A 235 3.69 -7.47 -26.05
N ILE A 236 3.12 -6.26 -25.83
CA ILE A 236 1.81 -5.85 -26.39
C ILE A 236 1.96 -4.93 -27.62
N LYS A 237 3.19 -4.64 -28.04
CA LYS A 237 3.47 -4.00 -29.33
C LYS A 237 4.38 -4.90 -30.14
N ASN A 238 3.79 -5.84 -30.87
CA ASN A 238 4.25 -6.37 -32.16
C ASN A 238 3.10 -7.15 -32.79
#